data_AF-A0A2S9F7E2-F1
#
_entry.id   AF-A0A2S9F7E2-F1
#
_cell.length_a   1.000
_cell.length_b   1.000
_cell.length_c   1.000
_cell.angle_alpha   90.00
_cell.angle_beta   90.00
_cell.angle_gamma   90.00
#
_symmetry.space_group_name_H-M   'P 1'
#
loop_
_entity.id
_entity.type
_entity.pdbx_description
1 polymer ?
#
loop_
_entity_poly.entity_id
_entity_poly.type
_entity_poly.pdbx_seq_one_letter_code
_entity_poly.pdbx_strand_id
1 'polypeptide(L)'
;MSPSARSPGVPLGAWLAESDDERLITLLRLRPDLTQPPPGSIAALAARAAARQSVKAATDDLDFLHLSVLDALLTLHAETTAVTFAELADVFGERVDGAHVRTAVDDLCGRALVWGDVTGAGALRVVAEAASSLPWYPGQVTVENATLSSNDVTAALESLDAPARELLDKLLEGSPIGRTRDAMPGTPADRPVPRLLAAGLLRRLDDDTVILPRLVGQVLRGEAPGPTSLSRPDPTVTTTKVADVDAVAA
;
A
#
# COMPACT_ATOMS: atom_id res chain seq x y z
N MET A 1 21.40 -13.00 6.39
CA MET A 1 21.65 -11.89 7.34
C MET A 1 20.71 -12.06 8.50
N SER A 2 21.23 -12.22 9.72
CA SER A 2 20.39 -12.16 10.92
C SER A 2 19.68 -10.81 10.96
N PRO A 3 18.37 -10.74 11.26
CA PRO A 3 17.71 -9.46 11.43
C PRO A 3 18.35 -8.81 12.66
N SER A 4 19.15 -7.76 12.46
CA SER A 4 19.47 -6.85 13.56
C SER A 4 18.14 -6.42 14.15
N ALA A 5 17.96 -6.59 15.46
CA ALA A 5 16.72 -6.23 16.13
C ALA A 5 16.45 -4.73 15.88
N ARG A 6 15.49 -4.42 15.02
CA ARG A 6 15.09 -3.04 14.77
C ARG A 6 14.55 -2.44 16.06
N SER A 7 14.93 -1.19 16.34
CA SER A 7 14.38 -0.45 17.47
C SER A 7 12.87 -0.31 17.31
N PRO A 8 12.08 -0.36 18.39
CA PRO A 8 10.64 -0.16 18.30
C PRO A 8 10.26 1.23 17.78
N GLY A 9 11.18 2.22 17.78
CA GLY A 9 10.89 3.60 17.35
C GLY A 9 10.03 4.38 18.35
N VAL A 10 9.82 5.66 18.07
CA VAL A 10 9.04 6.56 18.96
C VAL A 10 7.55 6.28 18.81
N PRO A 11 6.73 6.21 19.87
CA PRO A 11 5.26 6.12 19.76
C PRO A 11 4.64 7.44 19.26
N LEU A 12 3.51 7.37 18.54
CA LEU A 12 2.83 8.55 17.97
C LEU A 12 2.56 9.65 19.01
N GLY A 13 2.07 9.29 20.20
CA GLY A 13 1.77 10.28 21.24
C GLY A 13 3.00 11.02 21.76
N ALA A 14 4.14 10.35 21.87
CA ALA A 14 5.40 10.98 22.26
C ALA A 14 5.93 11.88 21.13
N TRP A 15 5.84 11.42 19.88
CA TRP A 15 6.23 12.22 18.72
C TRP A 15 5.38 13.49 18.57
N LEU A 16 4.07 13.42 18.81
CA LEU A 16 3.18 14.58 18.81
C LEU A 16 3.44 15.52 19.99
N ALA A 17 3.87 15.00 21.15
CA ALA A 17 4.17 15.84 22.32
C ALA A 17 5.43 16.69 22.13
N GLU A 18 6.39 16.18 21.35
CA GLU A 18 7.63 16.87 20.98
C GLU A 18 7.50 17.67 19.66
N SER A 19 6.33 17.66 19.02
CA SER A 19 6.08 18.40 17.78
C SER A 19 5.86 19.89 18.07
N ASP A 20 6.32 20.74 17.14
CA ASP A 20 6.06 22.17 17.20
C ASP A 20 4.60 22.52 16.86
N ASP A 21 4.22 23.75 17.20
CA ASP A 21 2.87 24.26 16.97
C ASP A 21 2.50 24.26 15.48
N GLU A 22 3.45 24.54 14.58
CA GLU A 22 3.21 24.58 13.13
C GLU A 22 2.81 23.21 12.59
N ARG A 23 3.48 22.13 13.03
CA ARG A 23 3.13 20.75 12.68
C ARG A 23 1.77 20.36 13.26
N LEU A 24 1.48 20.72 14.51
CA LEU A 24 0.17 20.43 15.11
C LEU A 24 -0.97 21.16 14.38
N ILE A 25 -0.76 22.43 14.01
CA ILE A 25 -1.73 23.20 13.21
C ILE A 25 -1.92 22.54 11.83
N THR A 26 -0.84 22.11 11.20
CA THR A 26 -0.89 21.43 9.90
C THR A 26 -1.69 20.13 10.00
N LEU A 27 -1.44 19.33 11.03
CA LEU A 27 -2.21 18.11 11.31
C LEU A 27 -3.71 18.40 11.45
N LEU A 28 -4.09 19.39 12.27
CA LEU A 28 -5.52 19.71 12.48
C LEU A 28 -6.20 20.29 11.23
N ARG A 29 -5.45 20.95 10.34
CA ARG A 29 -5.97 21.41 9.04
C ARG A 29 -6.17 20.25 8.06
N LEU A 30 -5.22 19.32 8.00
CA LEU A 30 -5.27 18.15 7.14
C LEU A 30 -6.25 17.08 7.65
N ARG A 31 -6.55 17.08 8.95
CA ARG A 31 -7.44 16.13 9.62
C ARG A 31 -8.53 16.84 10.41
N PRO A 32 -9.51 17.49 9.75
CA PRO A 32 -10.59 18.22 10.44
C PRO A 32 -11.41 17.34 11.40
N ASP A 33 -11.48 16.04 11.12
CA ASP A 33 -12.13 15.03 11.96
C ASP A 33 -11.52 14.94 13.37
N LEU A 34 -10.24 15.32 13.54
CA LEU A 34 -9.58 15.37 14.85
C LEU A 34 -10.04 16.54 15.71
N THR A 35 -10.80 17.50 15.17
CA THR A 35 -11.26 18.68 15.91
C THR A 35 -12.70 18.56 16.43
N GLN A 36 -13.38 17.43 16.18
CA GLN A 36 -14.79 17.25 16.51
C GLN A 36 -15.02 16.02 17.41
N PRO A 37 -15.10 16.18 18.75
CA PRO A 37 -14.85 17.40 19.53
C PRO A 37 -13.35 17.72 19.68
N PRO A 38 -12.94 18.93 20.08
CA PRO A 38 -11.52 19.27 20.24
C PRO A 38 -10.79 18.36 21.25
N PRO A 39 -9.53 17.99 21.01
CA PRO A 39 -8.72 17.21 21.95
C PRO A 39 -8.36 17.97 23.21
N GLY A 40 -8.67 17.35 24.35
CA GLY A 40 -8.26 17.83 25.67
C GLY A 40 -6.80 17.53 26.03
N SER A 41 -6.09 16.74 25.22
CA SER A 41 -4.66 16.44 25.41
C SER A 41 -4.01 15.86 24.14
N ILE A 42 -2.67 15.90 24.07
CA ILE A 42 -1.90 15.25 23.00
C ILE A 42 -2.15 13.74 22.96
N ALA A 43 -2.27 13.09 24.11
CA ALA A 43 -2.60 11.65 24.16
C ALA A 43 -3.97 11.36 23.54
N ALA A 44 -4.98 12.19 23.81
CA ALA A 44 -6.31 12.07 23.21
C ALA A 44 -6.32 12.39 21.70
N LEU A 45 -5.46 13.31 21.25
CA LEU A 45 -5.23 13.59 19.83
C LEU A 45 -4.60 12.37 19.13
N ALA A 46 -3.52 11.82 19.69
CA ALA A 46 -2.82 10.65 19.16
C ALA A 46 -3.75 9.42 19.04
N ALA A 47 -4.52 9.13 20.09
CA ALA A 47 -5.46 8.01 20.08
C ALA A 47 -6.53 8.16 18.99
N ARG A 48 -6.99 9.38 18.73
CA ARG A 48 -7.96 9.65 17.66
C ARG A 48 -7.33 9.62 16.27
N ALA A 49 -6.15 10.19 16.10
CA ALA A 49 -5.40 10.13 14.84
C ALA A 49 -5.15 8.68 14.39
N ALA A 50 -4.94 7.77 15.35
CA ALA A 50 -4.75 6.35 15.11
C ALA A 50 -6.05 5.53 15.01
N ALA A 51 -7.22 6.12 15.27
CA ALA A 51 -8.48 5.39 15.23
C ALA A 51 -8.85 5.01 13.79
N ARG A 52 -9.38 3.80 13.59
CA ARG A 52 -9.71 3.23 12.27
C ARG A 52 -10.45 4.19 11.34
N GLN A 53 -11.54 4.80 11.82
CA GLN A 53 -12.37 5.71 11.01
C GLN A 53 -11.59 6.96 10.58
N SER A 54 -10.75 7.46 11.47
CA SER A 54 -9.94 8.66 11.26
C SER A 54 -8.80 8.37 10.28
N VAL A 55 -8.13 7.21 10.41
CA VAL A 55 -7.14 6.73 9.45
C VAL A 55 -7.76 6.51 8.08
N LYS A 56 -8.93 5.86 8.02
CA LYS A 56 -9.65 5.65 6.76
C LYS A 56 -9.96 6.98 6.05
N ALA A 57 -10.53 7.94 6.77
CA ALA A 57 -10.82 9.27 6.20
C ALA A 57 -9.55 9.95 5.68
N ALA A 58 -8.44 9.85 6.41
CA ALA A 58 -7.16 10.43 6.01
C ALA A 58 -6.53 9.80 4.77
N THR A 59 -6.83 8.51 4.52
CA THR A 59 -6.35 7.75 3.37
C THR A 59 -7.22 7.90 2.12
N ASP A 60 -8.48 8.32 2.25
CA ASP A 60 -9.43 8.39 1.12
C ASP A 60 -8.97 9.41 0.04
N ASP A 61 -8.24 10.47 0.43
CA ASP A 61 -7.70 11.50 -0.48
C ASP A 61 -6.25 11.24 -0.95
N LEU A 62 -5.66 10.09 -0.61
CA LEU A 62 -4.28 9.78 -0.97
C LEU A 62 -4.18 9.25 -2.40
N ASP A 63 -3.12 9.68 -3.10
CA ASP A 63 -2.80 9.12 -4.41
C ASP A 63 -2.11 7.76 -4.30
N PHE A 64 -1.88 7.15 -5.47
CA PHE A 64 -1.27 5.83 -5.55
C PHE A 64 0.14 5.77 -4.93
N LEU A 65 0.95 6.82 -5.05
CA LEU A 65 2.30 6.85 -4.47
C LEU A 65 2.23 6.83 -2.94
N HIS A 66 1.37 7.66 -2.34
CA HIS A 66 1.21 7.72 -0.89
C HIS A 66 0.71 6.39 -0.32
N LEU A 67 -0.31 5.79 -0.96
CA LEU A 67 -0.80 4.46 -0.57
C LEU A 67 0.28 3.37 -0.74
N SER A 68 1.13 3.49 -1.76
CA SER A 68 2.27 2.58 -1.97
C SER A 68 3.35 2.74 -0.90
N VAL A 69 3.59 3.96 -0.40
CA VAL A 69 4.51 4.20 0.73
C VAL A 69 3.97 3.56 2.00
N LEU A 70 2.66 3.68 2.27
CA LEU A 70 2.03 2.96 3.39
C LEU A 70 2.15 1.44 3.23
N ASP A 71 1.90 0.91 2.02
CA ASP A 71 2.07 -0.51 1.68
C ASP A 71 3.50 -1.01 1.96
N ALA A 72 4.50 -0.21 1.58
CA ALA A 72 5.92 -0.55 1.77
C ALA A 72 6.29 -0.55 3.26
N LEU A 73 5.86 0.48 3.99
CA LEU A 73 6.12 0.60 5.43
C LEU A 73 5.49 -0.55 6.21
N LEU A 74 4.26 -0.95 5.89
CA LEU A 74 3.60 -2.11 6.49
C LEU A 74 4.30 -3.43 6.12
N THR A 75 4.74 -3.56 4.86
CA THR A 75 5.54 -4.72 4.43
C THR A 75 6.86 -4.81 5.20
N LEU A 76 7.46 -3.67 5.52
CA LEU A 76 8.66 -3.56 6.36
C LEU A 76 8.36 -3.60 7.86
N HIS A 77 7.10 -3.80 8.27
CA HIS A 77 6.66 -3.92 9.67
C HIS A 77 6.90 -2.63 10.48
N ALA A 78 6.71 -1.47 9.83
CA ALA A 78 6.91 -0.16 10.44
C ALA A 78 5.87 0.16 11.53
N GLU A 79 4.79 -0.60 11.62
CA GLU A 79 3.78 -0.48 12.67
C GLU A 79 4.28 -1.01 14.01
N THR A 80 5.34 -1.83 14.02
CA THR A 80 5.96 -2.37 15.23
C THR A 80 7.42 -1.97 15.41
N THR A 81 8.15 -1.70 14.31
CA THR A 81 9.58 -1.37 14.34
C THR A 81 9.91 -0.12 13.53
N ALA A 82 11.02 0.54 13.82
CA ALA A 82 11.47 1.70 13.03
C ALA A 82 12.08 1.26 11.70
N VAL A 83 11.73 1.97 10.63
CA VAL A 83 12.22 1.73 9.25
C VAL A 83 13.00 2.93 8.74
N THR A 84 14.11 2.68 8.06
CA THR A 84 14.96 3.70 7.45
C THR A 84 14.51 4.03 6.03
N PHE A 85 14.90 5.21 5.52
CA PHE A 85 14.70 5.56 4.11
C PHE A 85 15.47 4.65 3.16
N ALA A 86 16.60 4.06 3.58
CA ALA A 86 17.34 3.11 2.77
C ALA A 86 16.53 1.83 2.54
N GLU A 87 15.95 1.27 3.60
CA GLU A 87 15.07 0.09 3.50
C GLU A 87 13.82 0.38 2.66
N LEU A 88 13.25 1.58 2.81
CA LEU A 88 12.11 2.00 2.00
C LEU A 88 12.50 2.16 0.51
N ALA A 89 13.67 2.74 0.22
CA ALA A 89 14.18 2.88 -1.14
C ALA A 89 14.49 1.51 -1.77
N ASP A 90 15.03 0.55 -1.01
CA ASP A 90 15.29 -0.81 -1.49
C ASP A 90 14.00 -1.51 -1.94
N VAL A 91 12.88 -1.29 -1.24
CA VAL A 91 11.58 -1.83 -1.64
C VAL A 91 11.13 -1.25 -2.97
N PHE A 92 11.30 0.06 -3.17
CA PHE A 92 10.87 0.72 -4.40
C PHE A 92 11.82 0.49 -5.59
N GLY A 93 13.12 0.36 -5.35
CA GLY A 93 14.15 0.28 -6.38
C GLY A 93 14.10 1.50 -7.30
N GLU A 94 14.28 1.27 -8.60
CA GLU A 94 14.29 2.34 -9.62
C GLU A 94 12.89 2.83 -10.04
N ARG A 95 11.81 2.29 -9.44
CA ARG A 95 10.42 2.61 -9.84
C ARG A 95 9.99 4.03 -9.47
N VAL A 96 10.63 4.63 -8.48
CA VAL A 96 10.34 5.99 -8.02
C VAL A 96 11.62 6.61 -7.47
N ASP A 97 11.84 7.89 -7.78
CA ASP A 97 12.94 8.66 -7.21
C ASP A 97 12.76 8.80 -5.69
N GLY A 98 13.85 8.59 -4.95
CA GLY A 98 13.88 8.74 -3.50
C GLY A 98 13.47 10.13 -3.02
N ALA A 99 13.63 11.18 -3.84
CA ALA A 99 13.10 12.51 -3.53
C ALA A 99 11.57 12.50 -3.44
N HIS A 100 10.87 11.88 -4.40
CA HIS A 100 9.41 11.74 -4.37
C HIS A 100 8.94 10.88 -3.20
N VAL A 101 9.68 9.82 -2.86
CA VAL A 101 9.38 8.99 -1.67
C VAL A 101 9.48 9.82 -0.39
N ARG A 102 10.52 10.66 -0.26
CA ARG A 102 10.69 11.55 0.90
C ARG A 102 9.57 12.58 0.99
N THR A 103 9.16 13.19 -0.12
CA THR A 103 8.01 14.10 -0.15
C THR A 103 6.73 13.40 0.28
N ALA A 104 6.45 12.20 -0.26
CA ALA A 104 5.27 11.43 0.15
C ALA A 104 5.30 11.05 1.64
N VAL A 105 6.48 10.73 2.19
CA VAL A 105 6.64 10.49 3.65
C VAL A 105 6.35 11.75 4.45
N ASP A 106 6.83 12.93 4.03
CA ASP A 106 6.55 14.20 4.71
C ASP A 106 5.05 14.55 4.68
N ASP A 107 4.40 14.36 3.54
CA ASP A 107 2.95 14.54 3.38
C ASP A 107 2.16 13.59 4.31
N LEU A 108 2.58 12.33 4.43
CA LEU A 108 2.00 11.35 5.36
C LEU A 108 2.28 11.71 6.83
N CYS A 109 3.43 12.32 7.13
CA CYS A 109 3.75 12.86 8.45
C CYS A 109 2.86 14.04 8.81
N GLY A 110 2.57 14.94 7.87
CA GLY A 110 1.61 16.02 8.05
C GLY A 110 0.22 15.51 8.45
N ARG A 111 -0.17 14.30 8.01
CA ARG A 111 -1.45 13.65 8.34
C ARG A 111 -1.39 12.73 9.56
N ALA A 112 -0.23 12.61 10.22
CA ALA A 112 0.04 11.66 11.30
C ALA A 112 -0.27 10.19 10.94
N LEU A 113 -0.13 9.82 9.65
CA LEU A 113 -0.22 8.43 9.19
C LEU A 113 1.14 7.72 9.27
N VAL A 114 2.21 8.50 9.11
CA VAL A 114 3.61 8.12 9.32
C VAL A 114 4.21 9.07 10.34
N TRP A 115 5.17 8.63 11.15
CA TRP A 115 5.87 9.52 12.10
C TRP A 115 7.27 9.00 12.42
N GLY A 116 8.01 9.76 13.23
CA GLY A 116 9.37 9.41 13.67
C GLY A 116 10.41 10.45 13.23
N ASP A 117 11.66 10.04 13.18
CA ASP A 117 12.74 10.87 12.63
C ASP A 117 12.70 10.78 11.10
N VAL A 118 12.46 11.90 10.44
CA VAL A 118 12.44 12.00 8.96
C VAL A 118 13.75 12.58 8.40
N THR A 119 14.72 12.86 9.26
CA THR A 119 16.04 13.37 8.89
C THR A 119 17.05 12.23 8.67
N GLY A 120 18.12 12.53 7.93
CA GLY A 120 19.21 11.57 7.70
C GLY A 120 18.74 10.20 7.18
N ALA A 121 19.08 9.15 7.93
CA ALA A 121 18.70 7.76 7.63
C ALA A 121 17.21 7.47 7.86
N GLY A 122 16.55 8.25 8.73
CA GLY A 122 15.17 8.07 9.12
C GLY A 122 14.94 6.96 10.16
N ALA A 123 13.88 7.11 10.94
CA ALA A 123 13.35 6.13 11.88
C ALA A 123 11.82 6.18 11.82
N LEU A 124 11.28 5.77 10.67
CA LEU A 124 9.89 5.89 10.29
C LEU A 124 9.03 4.81 10.96
N ARG A 125 7.83 5.21 11.36
CA ARG A 125 6.77 4.37 11.90
C ARG A 125 5.48 4.64 11.14
N VAL A 126 4.61 3.65 11.03
CA VAL A 126 3.30 3.80 10.36
C VAL A 126 2.17 3.41 11.30
N VAL A 127 1.01 4.02 11.11
CA VAL A 127 -0.18 3.70 11.89
C VAL A 127 -0.65 2.29 11.56
N ALA A 128 -0.83 1.43 12.56
CA ALA A 128 -1.18 0.03 12.35
C ALA A 128 -2.51 -0.14 11.57
N GLU A 129 -3.49 0.74 11.83
CA GLU A 129 -4.79 0.70 11.14
C GLU A 129 -4.70 1.02 9.63
N ALA A 130 -3.56 1.53 9.13
CA ALA A 130 -3.35 1.75 7.69
C ALA A 130 -3.52 0.45 6.89
N ALA A 131 -3.15 -0.71 7.46
CA ALA A 131 -3.30 -2.00 6.80
C ALA A 131 -4.75 -2.32 6.41
N SER A 132 -5.73 -1.83 7.19
CA SER A 132 -7.16 -2.01 6.90
C SER A 132 -7.76 -0.92 6.02
N SER A 133 -6.99 0.14 5.75
CA SER A 133 -7.44 1.30 4.97
C SER A 133 -6.92 1.28 3.54
N LEU A 134 -5.90 0.47 3.24
CA LEU A 134 -5.44 0.21 1.88
C LEU A 134 -6.56 -0.50 1.07
N PRO A 135 -6.75 -0.14 -0.21
CA PRO A 135 -7.72 -0.83 -1.07
C PRO A 135 -7.20 -2.20 -1.57
N TRP A 136 -6.10 -2.69 -1.00
CA TRP A 136 -5.44 -3.95 -1.30
C TRP A 136 -4.76 -4.50 -0.04
N TYR A 137 -4.28 -5.75 -0.10
CA TYR A 137 -3.52 -6.33 1.01
C TYR A 137 -2.08 -5.80 1.03
N PRO A 138 -1.49 -5.51 2.21
CA PRO A 138 -0.10 -5.07 2.31
C PRO A 138 0.87 -5.95 1.51
N GLY A 139 1.71 -5.30 0.71
CA GLY A 139 2.70 -5.90 -0.17
C GLY A 139 2.21 -6.17 -1.59
N GLN A 140 0.92 -5.99 -1.89
CA GLN A 140 0.39 -6.21 -3.25
C GLN A 140 0.84 -5.15 -4.26
N VAL A 141 1.36 -4.01 -3.83
CA VAL A 141 1.92 -3.01 -4.76
C VAL A 141 3.45 -2.99 -4.70
N THR A 142 4.01 -3.23 -3.52
CA THR A 142 5.44 -3.06 -3.30
C THR A 142 6.25 -4.32 -3.55
N VAL A 143 5.72 -5.50 -3.21
CA VAL A 143 6.38 -6.81 -3.39
C VAL A 143 6.00 -7.48 -4.70
N GLU A 144 4.79 -7.22 -5.20
CA GLU A 144 4.35 -7.74 -6.50
C GLU A 144 5.11 -7.02 -7.59
N ASN A 145 6.17 -7.69 -8.05
CA ASN A 145 7.04 -7.18 -9.08
C ASN A 145 6.27 -7.05 -10.40
N ALA A 146 6.48 -5.96 -11.13
CA ALA A 146 5.86 -5.70 -12.43
C ALA A 146 6.43 -6.60 -13.56
N THR A 147 6.90 -7.80 -13.23
CA THR A 147 7.56 -8.71 -14.18
C THR A 147 6.59 -9.34 -15.16
N LEU A 148 5.32 -9.51 -14.78
CA LEU A 148 4.28 -9.99 -15.69
C LEU A 148 3.45 -8.79 -16.17
N SER A 149 3.42 -8.60 -17.48
CA SER A 149 2.44 -7.70 -18.10
C SER A 149 1.06 -8.34 -18.10
N SER A 150 0.01 -7.55 -18.32
CA SER A 150 -1.36 -8.08 -18.47
C SER A 150 -1.48 -9.12 -19.59
N ASN A 151 -0.68 -8.98 -20.65
CA ASN A 151 -0.62 -9.94 -21.74
C ASN A 151 0.01 -11.26 -21.30
N ASP A 152 1.10 -11.20 -20.52
CA ASP A 152 1.76 -12.40 -19.97
C ASP A 152 0.82 -13.15 -19.02
N VAL A 153 0.10 -12.41 -18.17
CA VAL A 153 -0.93 -12.98 -17.29
C VAL A 153 -2.03 -13.65 -18.11
N THR A 154 -2.54 -12.98 -19.14
CA THR A 154 -3.61 -13.53 -20.01
C THR A 154 -3.15 -14.84 -20.67
N ALA A 155 -1.97 -14.85 -21.28
CA ALA A 155 -1.41 -16.05 -21.92
C ALA A 155 -1.20 -17.20 -20.91
N ALA A 156 -0.73 -16.87 -19.69
CA ALA A 156 -0.58 -17.87 -18.64
C ALA A 156 -1.93 -18.46 -18.20
N LEU A 157 -2.97 -17.62 -18.05
CA LEU A 157 -4.32 -18.03 -17.68
C LEU A 157 -4.96 -18.95 -18.74
N GLU A 158 -4.73 -18.70 -20.03
CA GLU A 158 -5.22 -19.54 -21.14
C GLU A 158 -4.61 -20.95 -21.15
N SER A 159 -3.42 -21.11 -20.57
CA SER A 159 -2.70 -22.40 -20.49
C SER A 159 -3.07 -23.26 -19.27
N LEU A 160 -3.95 -22.76 -18.39
CA LEU A 160 -4.31 -23.45 -17.15
C LEU A 160 -5.23 -24.64 -17.39
N ASP A 161 -5.08 -25.66 -16.53
CA ASP A 161 -6.07 -26.72 -16.42
C ASP A 161 -7.25 -26.30 -15.55
N ALA A 162 -8.34 -27.08 -15.61
CA ALA A 162 -9.57 -26.78 -14.87
C ALA A 162 -9.34 -26.66 -13.34
N PRO A 163 -8.57 -27.54 -12.66
CA PRO A 163 -8.34 -27.40 -11.23
C PRO A 163 -7.62 -26.11 -10.83
N ALA A 164 -6.60 -25.68 -11.59
CA ALA A 164 -5.91 -24.42 -11.32
C ALA A 164 -6.82 -23.21 -11.58
N ARG A 165 -7.63 -23.26 -12.65
CA ARG A 165 -8.59 -22.20 -12.99
C ARG A 165 -9.67 -22.04 -11.91
N GLU A 166 -10.25 -23.14 -11.45
CA GLU A 166 -11.25 -23.16 -10.37
C GLU A 166 -10.70 -22.61 -9.05
N LEU A 167 -9.43 -22.87 -8.75
CA LEU A 167 -8.78 -22.32 -7.55
C LEU A 167 -8.71 -20.79 -7.64
N LEU A 168 -8.28 -20.25 -8.78
CA LEU A 168 -8.22 -18.80 -8.98
C LEU A 168 -9.61 -18.16 -8.91
N ASP A 169 -10.65 -18.81 -9.47
CA ASP A 169 -12.03 -18.31 -9.37
C ASP A 169 -12.52 -18.23 -7.92
N LYS A 170 -12.23 -19.24 -7.09
CA LYS A 170 -12.59 -19.22 -5.67
C LYS A 170 -11.92 -18.08 -4.90
N LEU A 171 -10.65 -17.79 -5.19
CA LEU A 171 -9.94 -16.65 -4.58
C LEU A 171 -10.49 -15.31 -5.08
N LEU A 172 -10.95 -15.26 -6.33
CA LEU A 172 -11.52 -14.07 -6.93
C LEU A 172 -12.89 -13.72 -6.34
N GLU A 173 -13.74 -14.72 -6.11
CA GLU A 173 -15.08 -14.55 -5.54
C GLU A 173 -15.06 -14.25 -4.03
N GLY A 174 -14.03 -14.75 -3.33
CA GLY A 174 -13.90 -14.68 -1.88
C GLY A 174 -12.81 -13.71 -1.41
N SER A 175 -11.86 -14.24 -0.65
CA SER A 175 -10.67 -13.51 -0.23
C SER A 175 -9.55 -13.81 -1.22
N PRO A 176 -8.74 -12.81 -1.63
CA PRO A 176 -7.54 -13.08 -2.43
C PRO A 176 -6.49 -13.88 -1.67
N ILE A 177 -6.68 -14.15 -0.36
CA ILE A 177 -5.80 -14.98 0.45
C ILE A 177 -6.35 -16.41 0.53
N GLY A 178 -5.51 -17.38 0.18
CA GLY A 178 -5.78 -18.81 0.32
C GLY A 178 -4.83 -19.47 1.31
N ARG A 179 -5.36 -20.29 2.22
CA ARG A 179 -4.55 -21.14 3.10
C ARG A 179 -4.44 -22.56 2.55
N THR A 180 -3.23 -23.05 2.40
CA THR A 180 -2.92 -24.38 1.90
C THR A 180 -1.48 -24.78 2.21
N ARG A 181 -1.28 -26.03 2.65
CA ARG A 181 0.07 -26.61 2.82
C ARG A 181 0.80 -26.81 1.50
N ASP A 182 0.08 -26.77 0.38
CA ASP A 182 0.69 -26.81 -0.96
C ASP A 182 1.43 -25.53 -1.30
N ALA A 183 1.29 -24.48 -0.47
CA ALA A 183 2.20 -23.38 -0.51
C ALA A 183 3.62 -23.93 -0.26
N MET A 184 3.93 -24.49 0.90
CA MET A 184 5.29 -24.86 1.36
C MET A 184 6.31 -25.22 0.25
N PRO A 185 7.52 -24.61 0.25
CA PRO A 185 8.58 -24.96 -0.67
C PRO A 185 8.89 -26.47 -0.67
N GLY A 186 9.12 -27.05 -1.85
CA GLY A 186 9.38 -28.50 -2.02
C GLY A 186 8.12 -29.36 -2.16
N THR A 187 6.92 -28.76 -2.11
CA THR A 187 5.68 -29.43 -2.51
C THR A 187 5.76 -29.90 -3.99
N PRO A 188 5.20 -31.08 -4.35
CA PRO A 188 5.24 -31.58 -5.72
C PRO A 188 4.75 -30.56 -6.76
N ALA A 189 5.57 -30.33 -7.79
CA ALA A 189 5.37 -29.27 -8.78
C ALA A 189 4.20 -29.51 -9.75
N ASP A 190 3.60 -30.71 -9.73
CA ASP A 190 2.42 -31.07 -10.51
C ASP A 190 1.11 -30.59 -9.84
N ARG A 191 1.14 -30.25 -8.55
CA ARG A 191 -0.03 -29.73 -7.84
C ARG A 191 -0.41 -28.32 -8.31
N PRO A 192 -1.71 -27.95 -8.24
CA PRO A 192 -2.18 -26.65 -8.75
C PRO A 192 -1.46 -25.44 -8.14
N VAL A 193 -1.29 -25.40 -6.81
CA VAL A 193 -0.69 -24.24 -6.13
C VAL A 193 0.78 -24.03 -6.51
N PRO A 194 1.69 -25.03 -6.44
CA PRO A 194 3.05 -24.89 -6.93
C PRO A 194 3.16 -24.43 -8.39
N ARG A 195 2.26 -24.92 -9.28
CA ARG A 195 2.23 -24.48 -10.68
C ARG A 195 1.87 -23.02 -10.82
N LEU A 196 0.82 -22.58 -10.12
CA LEU A 196 0.39 -21.19 -10.12
C LEU A 196 1.45 -20.25 -9.53
N LEU A 197 2.14 -20.69 -8.47
CA LEU A 197 3.28 -19.97 -7.90
C LEU A 197 4.45 -19.85 -8.89
N ALA A 198 4.79 -20.95 -9.58
CA ALA A 198 5.84 -20.95 -10.59
C ALA A 198 5.51 -20.08 -11.81
N ALA A 199 4.22 -20.00 -12.17
CA ALA A 199 3.73 -19.14 -13.25
C ALA A 199 3.57 -17.66 -12.83
N GLY A 200 3.81 -17.31 -11.56
CA GLY A 200 3.58 -15.96 -11.04
C GLY A 200 2.10 -15.55 -10.96
N LEU A 201 1.18 -16.50 -11.12
CA LEU A 201 -0.27 -16.29 -10.99
C LEU A 201 -0.74 -16.33 -9.53
N LEU A 202 0.08 -16.87 -8.64
CA LEU A 202 -0.02 -16.73 -7.20
C LEU A 202 1.29 -16.23 -6.63
N ARG A 203 1.22 -15.55 -5.49
CA ARG A 203 2.39 -15.19 -4.68
C ARG A 203 2.31 -15.90 -3.33
N ARG A 204 3.47 -16.37 -2.86
CA ARG A 204 3.61 -16.92 -1.52
C ARG A 204 3.66 -15.80 -0.48
N LEU A 205 2.87 -15.91 0.59
CA LEU A 205 3.06 -15.09 1.80
C LEU A 205 3.91 -15.84 2.82
N ASP A 206 3.62 -17.12 3.05
CA ASP A 206 4.38 -18.00 3.95
C ASP A 206 4.25 -19.48 3.51
N ASP A 207 4.58 -20.42 4.40
CA ASP A 207 4.57 -21.86 4.11
C ASP A 207 3.16 -22.47 4.01
N ASP A 208 2.12 -21.77 4.46
CA ASP A 208 0.74 -22.24 4.37
C ASP A 208 -0.24 -21.22 3.78
N THR A 209 0.24 -20.09 3.27
CA THR A 209 -0.58 -18.99 2.78
C THR A 209 -0.07 -18.46 1.44
N VAL A 210 -1.00 -18.36 0.50
CA VAL A 210 -0.82 -17.73 -0.81
C VAL A 210 -1.76 -16.57 -0.98
N ILE A 211 -1.40 -15.65 -1.87
CA ILE A 211 -2.23 -14.52 -2.25
C ILE A 211 -2.35 -14.44 -3.77
N LEU A 212 -3.55 -14.11 -4.24
CA LEU A 212 -3.86 -13.76 -5.62
C LEU A 212 -3.32 -12.35 -5.90
N PRO A 213 -2.33 -12.19 -6.79
CA PRO A 213 -1.79 -10.89 -7.13
C PRO A 213 -2.86 -9.98 -7.73
N ARG A 214 -2.74 -8.68 -7.49
CA ARG A 214 -3.79 -7.71 -7.83
C ARG A 214 -4.04 -7.64 -9.33
N LEU A 215 -2.95 -7.64 -10.11
CA LEU A 215 -3.02 -7.66 -11.58
C LEU A 215 -3.72 -8.91 -12.10
N VAL A 216 -3.45 -10.08 -11.52
CA VAL A 216 -4.09 -11.35 -11.92
C VAL A 216 -5.60 -11.28 -11.66
N GLY A 217 -6.00 -10.80 -10.48
CA GLY A 217 -7.42 -10.59 -10.15
C GLY A 217 -8.11 -9.54 -11.03
N GLN A 218 -7.39 -8.54 -11.55
CA GLN A 218 -7.92 -7.59 -12.52
C GLN A 218 -8.13 -8.23 -13.89
N VAL A 219 -7.12 -8.95 -14.42
CA VAL A 219 -7.23 -9.66 -15.69
C VAL A 219 -8.38 -10.69 -15.65
N LEU A 220 -8.51 -11.45 -14.57
CA LEU A 220 -9.60 -12.41 -14.39
C LEU A 220 -11.00 -11.77 -14.40
N ARG A 221 -11.13 -10.51 -13.94
CA ARG A 221 -12.38 -9.74 -13.98
C ARG A 221 -12.60 -9.00 -15.30
N GLY A 222 -11.65 -9.08 -16.24
CA GLY A 222 -11.67 -8.32 -17.48
C GLY A 222 -11.50 -6.80 -17.26
N GLU A 223 -10.88 -6.41 -16.14
CA GLU A 223 -10.65 -5.01 -15.82
C GLU A 223 -9.37 -4.49 -16.47
N ALA A 224 -9.36 -3.19 -16.77
CA ALA A 224 -8.12 -2.50 -17.07
C ALA A 224 -7.18 -2.61 -15.85
N PRO A 225 -5.87 -2.85 -16.06
CA PRO A 225 -4.89 -2.83 -14.98
C PRO A 225 -5.00 -1.53 -14.20
N GLY A 226 -4.88 -1.64 -12.87
CA GLY A 226 -4.74 -0.46 -12.02
C GLY A 226 -3.46 0.32 -12.37
N PRO A 227 -3.16 1.41 -11.66
CA PRO A 227 -1.90 2.11 -11.84
C PRO A 227 -0.73 1.11 -11.68
N THR A 228 0.08 1.00 -12.73
CA THR A 228 1.29 0.16 -12.75
C THR A 228 2.56 0.98 -12.52
N SER A 229 2.44 2.32 -12.61
CA SER A 229 3.50 3.27 -12.31
C SER A 229 3.21 4.04 -11.02
N LEU A 230 4.27 4.37 -10.29
CA LEU A 230 4.25 5.22 -9.11
C LEU A 230 4.39 6.71 -9.45
N SER A 231 4.63 7.05 -10.72
CA SER A 231 4.62 8.43 -11.19
C SER A 231 3.19 8.93 -11.35
N ARG A 232 2.96 10.21 -11.07
CA ARG A 232 1.69 10.87 -11.40
C ARG A 232 1.41 10.71 -12.92
N PRO A 233 0.17 10.37 -13.32
CA PRO A 233 -0.18 10.36 -14.74
C PRO A 233 0.04 11.74 -15.38
N ASP A 234 0.48 11.75 -16.64
CA ASP A 234 0.56 12.96 -17.45
C ASP A 234 -0.66 13.00 -18.40
N PRO A 235 -1.78 13.61 -17.99
CA PRO A 235 -2.99 13.61 -18.80
C PRO A 235 -2.80 14.50 -20.03
N THR A 236 -3.33 14.06 -21.18
CA THR A 236 -3.44 14.95 -22.34
C THR A 236 -4.39 16.09 -22.00
N VAL A 237 -3.86 17.30 -21.89
CA VAL A 237 -4.64 18.51 -21.62
C VAL A 237 -5.12 19.09 -22.94
N THR A 238 -6.44 19.10 -23.14
CA THR A 238 -7.07 19.81 -24.26
C THR A 238 -7.71 21.08 -23.74
N THR A 239 -7.42 22.22 -24.38
CA THR A 239 -8.07 23.50 -24.07
C THR A 239 -9.34 23.65 -24.90
N THR A 240 -10.50 23.65 -24.25
CA THR A 240 -11.79 23.97 -24.87
C THR A 240 -12.10 25.46 -24.73
N LYS A 241 -12.78 26.06 -25.71
CA LYS A 241 -13.28 27.44 -25.56
C LYS A 241 -14.54 27.42 -24.70
N VAL A 242 -14.82 28.52 -23.99
CA VAL A 242 -16.04 28.68 -23.18
C VAL A 242 -17.29 28.41 -24.02
N ALA A 243 -17.32 28.89 -25.26
CA ALA A 243 -18.43 28.64 -26.19
C ALA A 243 -18.67 27.15 -26.51
N ASP A 244 -17.61 26.33 -26.51
CA ASP A 244 -17.71 24.88 -26.74
C ASP A 244 -18.27 24.17 -25.49
N VAL A 245 -18.04 24.72 -24.30
CA VAL A 245 -18.60 24.21 -23.03
C VAL A 245 -20.08 24.56 -22.94
N ASP A 246 -20.45 25.80 -23.27
CA ASP A 246 -21.84 26.28 -23.22
C ASP A 246 -22.74 25.53 -24.22
N ALA A 247 -22.19 25.11 -25.37
CA ALA A 247 -22.92 24.37 -26.40
C ALA A 247 -23.33 22.94 -26.00
N VAL A 248 -22.69 22.34 -24.98
CA VAL A 248 -22.99 20.97 -24.51
C VAL A 248 -24.07 20.97 -23.41
N ALA A 249 -24.36 22.14 -22.83
CA ALA A 249 -25.39 22.31 -21.80
C ALA A 249 -26.79 22.64 -22.37
N ALA A 250 -26.92 22.82 -23.69
CA ALA A 250 -28.16 23.13 -24.40
C ALA A 250 -28.77 21.88 -25.05
#